data_AF-A0A4R1BSH6-F1
#
_entry.id   AF-A0A4R1BSH6-F1
#
_cell.length_a   1.000
_cell.length_b   1.000
_cell.length_c   1.000
_cell.angle_alpha   90.00
_cell.angle_beta   90.00
_cell.angle_gamma   90.00
#
_symmetry.space_group_name_H-M   'P 1'
#
loop_
_entity.id
_entity.type
_entity.pdbx_description
1 polymer ?
#
loop_
_entity_poly.entity_id
_entity_poly.type
_entity_poly.pdbx_seq_one_letter_code
_entity_poly.pdbx_strand_id
1 'polypeptide(L)'
;MSPPELARLGVAVTVGAAAGMLLGARVVKTYDWRTEWSIPAPLPVVYEAMTSRSAVRQWWPPMEPVDDGGGDRLQAGSAVSFRVHQAPEVARLAPPFHIHCLYTDVEPKRRLREIGDC
;
A
#
# COMPACT_ATOMS: atom_id res chain seq x y z
N MET A 1 9.21 -20.79 -47.78
CA MET A 1 9.41 -20.02 -46.54
C MET A 1 10.89 -20.06 -46.22
N SER A 2 11.58 -18.93 -46.30
CA SER A 2 13.04 -18.90 -46.28
C SER A 2 13.56 -18.80 -44.84
N PRO A 3 14.72 -19.40 -44.51
CA PRO A 3 15.27 -19.44 -43.15
C PRO A 3 15.37 -18.10 -42.39
N PRO A 4 15.56 -16.91 -43.01
CA PRO A 4 15.67 -15.65 -42.25
C PRO A 4 14.35 -15.14 -41.63
N GLU A 5 13.17 -15.65 -42.02
CA GLU A 5 11.88 -15.16 -41.50
C GLU A 5 11.54 -15.70 -40.10
N LEU A 6 11.89 -16.96 -39.82
CA LEU A 6 11.67 -17.59 -38.51
C LEU A 6 12.54 -16.97 -37.41
N ALA A 7 13.79 -16.60 -37.75
CA ALA A 7 14.69 -15.91 -36.82
C ALA A 7 14.19 -14.51 -36.46
N ARG A 8 13.63 -13.77 -37.43
CA ARG A 8 13.04 -12.44 -37.19
C ARG A 8 11.80 -12.51 -36.29
N LEU A 9 10.96 -13.53 -36.48
CA LEU A 9 9.78 -13.77 -35.62
C LEU A 9 10.18 -14.12 -34.18
N GLY A 10 11.19 -14.96 -33.99
CA GLY A 10 11.70 -15.31 -32.65
C GLY A 10 12.22 -14.08 -31.88
N VAL A 11 12.98 -13.21 -32.55
CA VAL A 11 13.51 -11.96 -31.97
C VAL A 11 12.38 -10.97 -31.64
N ALA A 12 11.39 -10.82 -32.52
CA ALA A 12 10.26 -9.92 -32.27
C ALA A 12 9.43 -10.35 -31.05
N VAL A 13 9.22 -11.65 -30.84
CA VAL A 13 8.49 -12.20 -29.68
C VAL A 13 9.29 -12.02 -28.39
N THR A 14 10.61 -12.24 -28.41
CA THR A 14 11.45 -12.04 -27.21
C THR A 14 11.59 -10.57 -26.84
N VAL A 15 11.74 -9.67 -27.82
CA VAL A 15 11.78 -8.23 -27.57
C VAL A 15 10.43 -7.73 -27.05
N GLY A 16 9.30 -8.20 -27.61
CA GLY A 16 7.96 -7.86 -27.13
C GLY A 16 7.68 -8.35 -25.70
N ALA A 17 8.10 -9.58 -25.38
CA ALA A 17 7.96 -10.14 -24.03
C ALA A 17 8.86 -9.43 -23.01
N ALA A 18 10.12 -9.12 -23.37
CA ALA A 18 11.05 -8.41 -22.50
C ALA A 18 10.59 -6.95 -22.26
N ALA A 19 10.11 -6.25 -23.30
CA ALA A 19 9.55 -4.92 -23.17
C ALA A 19 8.27 -4.91 -22.33
N GLY A 20 7.39 -5.90 -22.50
CA GLY A 20 6.18 -6.09 -21.67
C GLY A 20 6.50 -6.37 -20.20
N MET A 21 7.52 -7.18 -19.91
CA MET A 21 8.00 -7.44 -18.55
C MET A 21 8.61 -6.19 -17.90
N LEU A 22 9.39 -5.41 -18.65
CA LEU A 22 10.03 -4.18 -18.14
C LEU A 22 9.01 -3.06 -17.90
N LEU A 23 7.98 -2.93 -18.74
CA LEU A 23 6.90 -1.97 -18.55
C LEU A 23 5.91 -2.41 -17.45
N GLY A 24 5.64 -3.72 -17.32
CA GLY A 24 4.75 -4.25 -16.29
C GLY A 24 5.33 -4.17 -14.86
N ALA A 25 6.66 -4.19 -14.73
CA ALA A 25 7.31 -4.31 -13.42
C ALA A 25 7.38 -3.01 -12.59
N ARG A 26 7.03 -1.83 -13.11
CA ARG A 26 7.41 -0.58 -12.42
C ARG A 26 6.53 0.65 -12.63
N VAL A 27 5.26 0.50 -13.04
CA VAL A 27 4.35 1.65 -13.05
C VAL A 27 3.84 1.88 -11.62
N VAL A 28 4.62 2.60 -10.82
CA VAL A 28 4.15 3.21 -9.57
C VAL A 28 3.22 4.35 -9.97
N LYS A 29 1.91 4.14 -9.82
CA LYS A 29 0.93 5.22 -9.99
C LYS A 29 0.78 5.95 -8.65
N THR A 30 1.35 7.14 -8.56
CA THR A 30 1.12 8.03 -7.43
C THR A 30 -0.21 8.75 -7.61
N TYR A 31 -1.10 8.60 -6.64
CA TYR A 31 -2.36 9.33 -6.57
C TYR A 31 -2.37 10.23 -5.35
N ASP A 32 -2.48 11.54 -5.57
CA ASP A 32 -2.72 12.49 -4.49
C ASP A 32 -4.22 12.58 -4.24
N TRP A 33 -4.68 11.98 -3.15
CA TRP A 33 -6.05 12.13 -2.67
C TRP A 33 -6.05 12.83 -1.31
N ARG A 34 -7.10 13.60 -1.04
CA ARG A 34 -7.30 14.29 0.24
C ARG A 34 -8.64 13.89 0.82
N THR A 35 -8.65 13.56 2.09
CA THR A 35 -9.87 13.36 2.86
C THR A 35 -9.82 14.17 4.14
N GLU A 36 -10.96 14.69 4.54
CA GLU A 36 -11.13 15.49 5.74
C GLU A 36 -12.26 14.89 6.56
N TRP A 37 -12.03 14.72 7.87
CA TRP A 37 -12.99 14.15 8.80
C TRP A 37 -13.17 15.07 9.99
N SER A 38 -14.42 15.28 10.41
CA SER A 38 -14.75 15.91 11.69
C SER A 38 -15.05 14.81 12.70
N ILE A 39 -14.16 14.66 13.69
CA ILE A 39 -14.28 13.62 14.71
C ILE A 39 -14.65 14.29 16.04
N PRO A 40 -15.78 13.94 16.68
CA PRO A 40 -16.23 14.56 17.92
C PRO A 40 -15.49 13.98 19.14
N ALA A 41 -14.16 14.03 19.12
CA ALA A 41 -13.30 13.54 20.20
C ALA A 41 -12.12 14.48 20.42
N PRO A 42 -11.57 14.57 21.66
CA PRO A 42 -10.37 15.34 21.91
C PRO A 42 -9.20 14.87 21.04
N LEU A 43 -8.42 15.81 20.52
CA LEU A 43 -7.28 15.53 19.66
C LEU A 43 -6.27 14.51 20.22
N PRO A 44 -5.96 14.46 21.53
CA PRO A 44 -5.12 13.39 22.10
C PRO A 44 -5.66 11.99 21.86
N VAL A 45 -6.98 11.80 21.96
CA VAL A 45 -7.65 10.51 21.81
C VAL A 45 -7.62 10.09 20.34
N VAL A 46 -7.94 11.02 19.44
CA VAL A 46 -7.84 10.77 17.99
C VAL A 46 -6.40 10.43 17.61
N TYR A 47 -5.43 11.17 18.15
CA TYR A 47 -4.03 10.94 17.87
C TYR A 47 -3.57 9.55 18.35
N GLU A 48 -3.95 9.14 19.55
CA GLU A 48 -3.66 7.79 20.07
C GLU A 48 -4.30 6.72 19.20
N ALA A 49 -5.56 6.91 18.79
CA ALA A 49 -6.26 5.98 17.90
C ALA A 49 -5.56 5.80 16.54
N MET A 50 -4.91 6.86 16.04
CA MET A 50 -4.17 6.84 14.78
C MET A 50 -2.71 6.38 14.93
N THR A 51 -2.16 6.35 16.14
CA THR A 51 -0.73 6.07 16.40
C THR A 51 -0.49 4.87 17.31
N SER A 52 -1.52 4.09 17.61
CA SER A 52 -1.43 2.80 18.31
C SER A 52 -1.87 1.67 17.40
N ARG A 53 -1.05 0.64 17.27
CA ARG A 53 -1.37 -0.56 16.48
C ARG A 53 -2.61 -1.26 17.02
N SER A 54 -2.72 -1.39 18.33
CA SER A 54 -3.87 -2.01 18.99
C SER A 54 -5.14 -1.20 18.78
N ALA A 55 -5.07 0.13 18.82
CA ALA A 55 -6.22 0.98 18.51
C ALA A 55 -6.63 0.88 17.03
N VAL A 56 -5.67 0.97 16.09
CA VAL A 56 -5.93 0.83 14.65
C VAL A 56 -6.61 -0.49 14.32
N ARG A 57 -6.16 -1.60 14.95
CA ARG A 57 -6.79 -2.91 14.79
C ARG A 57 -8.27 -2.93 15.19
N GLN A 58 -8.66 -2.10 16.16
CA GLN A 58 -10.05 -2.05 16.65
C GLN A 58 -10.95 -1.20 15.75
N TRP A 59 -10.49 -0.01 15.34
CA TRP A 59 -11.34 0.93 14.62
C TRP A 59 -11.28 0.79 13.09
N TRP A 60 -10.24 0.15 12.53
CA TRP A 60 -10.09 -0.07 11.08
C TRP A 60 -10.05 -1.56 10.68
N PRO A 61 -11.11 -2.36 10.94
CA PRO A 61 -11.11 -3.79 10.62
C PRO A 61 -10.78 -4.16 9.16
N PRO A 62 -11.18 -3.38 8.13
CA PRO A 62 -10.79 -3.65 6.75
C PRO A 62 -9.27 -3.56 6.47
N MET A 63 -8.50 -2.87 7.32
CA MET A 63 -7.05 -2.72 7.21
C MET A 63 -6.41 -3.40 8.43
N GLU A 64 -6.33 -4.72 8.38
CA GLU A 64 -5.85 -5.50 9.51
C GLU A 64 -4.32 -5.31 9.67
N PRO A 65 -3.83 -4.77 10.80
CA PRO A 65 -2.39 -4.65 11.03
C PRO A 65 -1.79 -6.03 11.23
N VAL A 66 -0.87 -6.41 10.34
CA VAL A 66 -0.07 -7.61 10.44
C VAL A 66 1.01 -7.38 11.49
N ASP A 67 1.08 -8.27 12.48
CA ASP A 67 2.07 -8.16 13.54
C ASP A 67 3.46 -8.56 13.02
N ASP A 68 4.39 -7.61 13.01
CA ASP A 68 5.79 -7.79 12.63
C ASP A 68 6.73 -7.77 13.84
N GLY A 69 6.20 -7.81 15.07
CA GLY A 69 6.97 -7.71 16.30
C GLY A 69 7.35 -6.28 16.71
N GLY A 70 6.84 -5.27 16.00
CA GLY A 70 6.99 -3.86 16.38
C GLY A 70 6.17 -3.49 17.63
N GLY A 71 6.66 -2.49 18.38
CA GLY A 71 5.95 -1.96 19.54
C GLY A 71 4.60 -1.34 19.17
N ASP A 72 3.68 -1.26 20.15
CA ASP A 72 2.31 -0.78 19.92
C ASP A 72 2.27 0.68 19.43
N ARG A 73 3.18 1.51 19.93
CA ARG A 73 3.26 2.93 19.55
C ARG A 73 3.94 3.10 18.20
N LEU A 74 3.24 3.73 17.27
CA LEU A 74 3.73 4.17 15.96
C LEU A 74 4.34 5.57 16.09
N GLN A 75 5.56 5.72 15.60
CA GLN A 75 6.33 6.96 15.60
C GLN A 75 7.09 7.10 14.28
N ALA A 76 7.75 8.24 14.06
CA ALA A 76 8.58 8.39 12.86
C ALA A 76 9.63 7.26 12.78
N GLY A 77 9.74 6.64 11.61
CA GLY A 77 10.56 5.45 11.37
C GLY A 77 9.86 4.11 11.66
N SER A 78 8.67 4.10 12.27
CA SER A 78 7.88 2.88 12.41
C SER A 78 7.39 2.41 11.04
N ALA A 79 7.59 1.12 10.76
CA ALA A 79 6.91 0.43 9.68
C ALA A 79 5.67 -0.27 10.21
N VAL A 80 4.64 -0.41 9.37
CA VAL A 80 3.48 -1.27 9.63
C VAL A 80 3.03 -1.86 8.29
N SER A 81 2.62 -3.12 8.32
CA SER A 81 2.03 -3.77 7.15
C SER A 81 0.57 -4.05 7.43
N PHE A 82 -0.30 -3.73 6.49
CA PHE A 82 -1.73 -4.00 6.57
C PHE A 82 -2.11 -5.09 5.60
N ARG A 83 -2.89 -6.07 6.05
CA ARG A 83 -3.64 -6.96 5.17
C ARG A 83 -4.97 -6.31 4.86
N VAL A 84 -5.23 -6.09 3.57
CA VAL A 84 -6.46 -5.44 3.13
C VAL A 84 -7.56 -6.48 2.95
N HIS A 85 -8.61 -6.35 3.75
CA HIS A 85 -9.86 -7.11 3.56
C HIS A 85 -10.75 -6.35 2.58
N GLN A 86 -10.63 -6.71 1.30
CA GLN A 86 -11.37 -6.07 0.23
C GLN A 86 -12.88 -6.33 0.35
N ALA A 87 -13.68 -5.33 -0.01
CA ALA A 87 -15.12 -5.51 -0.16
C ALA A 87 -15.42 -6.61 -1.21
N PRO A 88 -16.49 -7.40 -1.04
CA PRO A 88 -16.80 -8.53 -1.94
C PRO A 88 -16.92 -8.16 -3.42
N GLU A 89 -17.36 -6.94 -3.72
CA GLU A 89 -17.49 -6.39 -5.07
C GLU A 89 -16.11 -6.17 -5.73
N VAL A 90 -15.11 -5.82 -4.92
CA VAL A 90 -13.73 -5.54 -5.37
C VAL A 90 -12.87 -6.81 -5.39
N ALA A 91 -13.09 -7.73 -4.45
CA ALA A 91 -12.32 -8.98 -4.33
C ALA A 91 -12.41 -9.89 -5.57
N ARG A 92 -13.43 -9.70 -6.41
CA ARG A 92 -13.57 -10.41 -7.70
C ARG A 92 -12.68 -9.84 -8.80
N LEU A 93 -12.25 -8.58 -8.66
CA LEU A 93 -11.54 -7.81 -9.68
C LEU A 93 -10.03 -7.71 -9.40
N ALA A 94 -9.62 -7.84 -8.14
CA ALA A 94 -8.23 -7.75 -7.74
C ALA A 94 -7.92 -8.82 -6.68
N PRO A 95 -6.74 -9.45 -6.75
CA PRO A 95 -6.31 -10.38 -5.70
C PRO A 95 -6.14 -9.63 -4.36
N PRO A 96 -6.18 -10.36 -3.23
CA PRO A 96 -5.79 -9.80 -1.94
C PRO A 96 -4.38 -9.22 -1.99
N PHE A 97 -4.16 -8.11 -1.31
CA PHE A 97 -2.88 -7.42 -1.28
C PHE A 97 -2.59 -6.88 0.13
N HIS A 98 -1.32 -6.53 0.34
CA HIS A 98 -0.87 -5.89 1.57
C HIS A 98 -0.45 -4.45 1.24
N ILE A 99 -0.60 -3.55 2.21
CA ILE A 99 -0.07 -2.20 2.12
C ILE A 99 1.06 -2.09 3.14
N HIS A 100 2.24 -1.69 2.68
CA HIS A 100 3.40 -1.46 3.54
C HIS A 100 3.57 0.03 3.75
N CYS A 101 3.49 0.46 5.01
CA CYS A 101 3.48 1.86 5.38
C CYS A 101 4.71 2.21 6.22
N LEU A 102 5.35 3.33 5.89
CA LEU A 102 6.40 3.96 6.68
C LEU A 102 5.91 5.30 7.24
N TYR A 103 5.93 5.42 8.55
CA TYR A 103 5.68 6.68 9.24
C TYR A 103 6.88 7.60 9.07
N THR A 104 6.70 8.70 8.34
CA THR A 104 7.81 9.60 8.00
C THR A 104 7.86 10.82 8.90
N ASP A 105 6.73 11.23 9.44
CA ASP A 105 6.65 12.39 10.33
C ASP A 105 5.42 12.29 11.24
N VAL A 106 5.64 12.63 12.51
CA VAL A 106 4.70 12.42 13.60
C VAL A 106 4.84 13.59 14.58
N GLU A 107 4.01 14.62 14.42
CA GLU A 107 3.90 15.73 15.37
C GLU A 107 2.74 15.45 16.35
N PRO A 108 3.05 15.22 17.64
CA PRO A 108 2.04 14.89 18.64
C PRO A 108 0.87 15.88 18.64
N LYS A 109 -0.35 15.35 18.47
CA LYS A 109 -1.59 16.14 18.48
C LYS A 109 -1.59 17.26 17.43
N ARG A 110 -0.89 17.10 16.31
CA ARG A 110 -0.87 18.09 15.22
C ARG A 110 -0.82 17.46 13.84
N ARG A 111 0.10 16.52 13.61
CA ARG A 111 0.36 16.00 12.26
C ARG A 111 0.79 14.54 12.33
N LEU A 112 0.30 13.76 11.37
CA LEU A 112 0.73 12.40 11.11
C LEU A 112 0.92 12.28 9.59
N ARG A 113 2.08 11.81 9.16
CA ARG A 113 2.39 11.57 7.74
C ARG A 113 2.93 10.17 7.53
N GLU A 114 2.34 9.50 6.57
CA GLU A 114 2.62 8.14 6.16
C GLU A 114 2.91 8.11 4.65
N ILE A 115 3.80 7.21 4.24
CA ILE A 115 3.96 6.83 2.83
C ILE A 115 3.68 5.33 2.76
N GLY A 116 2.73 4.97 1.90
CA GLY A 116 2.31 3.59 1.69
C GLY A 116 2.63 3.12 0.28
N ASP A 117 3.18 1.92 0.16
CA ASP A 117 3.37 1.20 -1.10
C ASP A 117 2.39 0.01 -1.15
N CYS A 118 1.74 -0.16 -2.31
CA CYS A 118 0.73 -1.21 -2.59
C CYS A 118 1.25 -2.24 -3.59
#